data_AF-A0A1Y3TLU4-F1
#
_entry.id   AF-A0A1Y3TLU4-F1
#
_cell.length_a   1.000
_cell.length_b   1.000
_cell.length_c   1.000
_cell.angle_alpha   90.00
_cell.angle_beta   90.00
_cell.angle_gamma   90.00
#
_symmetry.space_group_name_H-M   'P 1'
#
loop_
_entity.id
_entity.type
_entity.pdbx_description
1 polymer ?
#
loop_
_entity_poly.entity_id
_entity_poly.type
_entity_poly.pdbx_seq_one_letter_code
_entity_poly.pdbx_strand_id
1 'polypeptide(L)'
;MKKNKIILDIIMTILLIVVMGYHLWSNFVHEWLGVILCLLFIWHHIWNRKWYTALFKGRYTPVRIFQIIINTCLFIAMICTAVSGFMISRDVLSFIDLGGTSLGRTVHLVSSSWLYIVMSIHIGFHFNAMIAKLKRSSLYIRHHQIFHIVMIAVLVCGLFVFYQRRMWQDMFFMTEFKFFDFSELKLRFYLDYLLIMVTFSLIGNQLLKR
;
A
#
# COMPACT_ATOMS: atom_id res chain seq x y z
N MET A 1 8.88 9.51 -17.36
CA MET A 1 9.57 9.19 -16.08
C MET A 1 10.86 8.46 -16.40
N LYS A 2 11.96 8.72 -15.67
CA LYS A 2 13.22 7.97 -15.89
C LYS A 2 12.98 6.50 -15.53
N LYS A 3 13.44 5.55 -16.37
CA LYS A 3 13.25 4.09 -16.22
C LYS A 3 13.55 3.59 -14.79
N ASN A 4 14.60 4.11 -14.17
CA ASN A 4 15.03 3.72 -12.83
C ASN A 4 14.01 4.05 -11.73
N LYS A 5 13.20 5.11 -11.89
CA LYS A 5 12.15 5.46 -10.92
C LYS A 5 11.04 4.42 -10.93
N ILE A 6 10.61 4.01 -12.12
CA ILE A 6 9.54 3.00 -12.28
C ILE A 6 9.97 1.67 -11.68
N ILE A 7 11.22 1.25 -11.91
CA ILE A 7 11.76 0.01 -11.33
C ILE A 7 11.74 0.09 -9.80
N LEU A 8 12.19 1.21 -9.22
CA LEU A 8 12.16 1.42 -7.78
C LEU A 8 10.73 1.34 -7.22
N ASP A 9 9.78 2.01 -7.87
CA ASP A 9 8.37 2.02 -7.44
C ASP A 9 7.73 0.62 -7.51
N ILE A 10 8.09 -0.18 -8.53
CA ILE A 10 7.66 -1.58 -8.66
C ILE A 10 8.25 -2.43 -7.53
N ILE A 11 9.56 -2.30 -7.27
CA ILE A 11 10.23 -3.06 -6.20
C ILE A 11 9.60 -2.71 -4.84
N MET A 12 9.37 -1.43 -4.56
CA MET A 12 8.72 -1.00 -3.32
C MET A 12 7.30 -1.58 -3.17
N THR A 13 6.51 -1.59 -4.24
CA THR A 13 5.16 -2.16 -4.22
C THR A 13 5.21 -3.67 -3.92
N ILE A 14 6.11 -4.41 -4.56
CA ILE A 14 6.29 -5.84 -4.31
C ILE A 14 6.72 -6.07 -2.85
N LEU A 15 7.71 -5.33 -2.37
CA LEU A 15 8.19 -5.43 -0.99
C LEU A 15 7.08 -5.14 0.02
N LEU A 16 6.27 -4.10 -0.21
CA LEU A 16 5.14 -3.78 0.66
C LEU A 16 4.17 -4.97 0.78
N ILE A 17 3.80 -5.61 -0.34
CA ILE A 17 2.94 -6.80 -0.33
C ILE A 17 3.60 -7.93 0.45
N VAL A 18 4.88 -8.21 0.21
CA VAL A 18 5.61 -9.31 0.87
C VAL A 18 5.66 -9.09 2.39
N VAL A 19 5.98 -7.87 2.83
CA VAL A 19 6.10 -7.47 4.24
C VAL A 19 4.78 -7.65 5.00
N MET A 20 3.62 -7.48 4.36
CA MET A 20 2.33 -7.73 5.01
C MET A 20 2.17 -9.18 5.50
N GLY A 21 2.89 -10.13 4.92
CA GLY A 21 2.87 -11.54 5.30
C GLY A 21 3.78 -11.88 6.48
N TYR A 22 3.77 -11.08 7.56
CA TYR A 22 4.64 -11.27 8.73
C TYR A 22 4.67 -12.73 9.23
N HIS A 23 3.51 -13.36 9.41
CA HIS A 23 3.41 -14.73 9.94
C HIS A 23 3.86 -15.82 8.97
N LEU A 24 4.06 -15.49 7.69
CA LEU A 24 4.52 -16.43 6.67
C LEU A 24 6.04 -16.50 6.57
N TRP A 25 6.75 -15.61 7.27
CA TRP A 25 8.20 -15.48 7.31
C TRP A 25 8.70 -15.48 8.75
N SER A 26 10.02 -15.61 8.92
CA SER A 26 10.64 -15.38 10.21
C SER A 26 10.67 -13.88 10.53
N ASN A 27 10.70 -13.54 11.82
CA ASN A 27 10.82 -12.16 12.28
C ASN A 27 12.03 -11.46 11.65
N PHE A 28 13.19 -12.12 11.64
CA PHE A 28 14.40 -11.66 10.97
C PHE A 28 14.18 -11.24 9.51
N VAL A 29 13.45 -12.04 8.72
CA VAL A 29 13.18 -11.71 7.31
C VAL A 29 12.25 -10.51 7.20
N HIS A 30 11.19 -10.46 8.00
CA HIS A 30 10.25 -9.34 8.01
C HIS A 30 10.95 -8.02 8.37
N GLU A 31 11.80 -8.01 9.40
CA GLU A 31 12.55 -6.84 9.82
C GLU A 31 13.50 -6.33 8.72
N TRP A 32 14.27 -7.22 8.08
CA TRP A 32 15.16 -6.82 6.97
C TRP A 32 14.38 -6.25 5.78
N LEU A 33 13.28 -6.89 5.38
CA LEU A 33 12.44 -6.39 4.29
C LEU A 33 11.83 -5.03 4.64
N GLY A 34 11.41 -4.83 5.89
CA GLY A 34 10.93 -3.54 6.39
C GLY A 34 11.99 -2.44 6.33
N VAL A 35 13.24 -2.74 6.75
CA VAL A 35 14.37 -1.80 6.66
C VAL A 35 14.67 -1.45 5.20
N ILE A 36 14.75 -2.43 4.32
CA ILE A 36 14.98 -2.21 2.88
C ILE A 36 13.87 -1.34 2.28
N LEU A 37 12.61 -1.63 2.61
CA LEU A 37 11.46 -0.85 2.16
C LEU A 37 11.54 0.61 2.65
N CYS A 38 11.95 0.85 3.91
CA CYS A 38 12.18 2.20 4.44
C CYS A 38 13.28 2.96 3.68
N LEU A 39 14.41 2.30 3.40
CA LEU A 39 15.51 2.92 2.64
C LEU A 39 15.08 3.28 1.22
N LEU A 40 14.36 2.38 0.53
CA LEU A 40 13.82 2.65 -0.80
C LEU A 40 12.81 3.80 -0.78
N PHE A 41 11.99 3.91 0.26
CA PHE A 41 11.05 5.01 0.44
C PHE A 41 11.75 6.37 0.59
N ILE A 42 12.83 6.43 1.39
CA ILE A 42 13.68 7.62 1.50
C ILE A 42 14.25 7.98 0.13
N TRP A 43 14.77 7.00 -0.60
CA TRP A 43 15.35 7.21 -1.93
C TRP A 43 14.31 7.69 -2.96
N HIS A 44 13.11 7.12 -2.92
CA HIS A 44 11.96 7.59 -3.70
C HIS A 44 11.70 9.08 -3.45
N HIS A 45 11.68 9.50 -2.18
CA HIS A 45 11.45 10.88 -1.78
C HIS A 45 12.54 11.84 -2.27
N ILE A 46 13.81 11.45 -2.14
CA ILE A 46 14.95 12.23 -2.65
C ILE A 46 14.82 12.44 -4.17
N TRP A 47 14.54 11.39 -4.91
CA TRP A 47 14.35 11.46 -6.36
C TRP A 47 13.12 12.26 -6.78
N ASN A 48 12.10 12.33 -5.93
CA ASN A 48 10.86 13.05 -6.16
C ASN A 48 10.80 14.40 -5.42
N ARG A 49 11.94 14.96 -4.98
CA ARG A 49 12.02 16.26 -4.27
C ARG A 49 11.30 17.43 -4.96
N LYS A 50 11.22 17.39 -6.30
CA LYS A 50 10.53 18.41 -7.10
C LYS A 50 9.03 18.50 -6.76
N TRP A 51 8.42 17.40 -6.32
CA TRP A 51 7.02 17.39 -5.90
C TRP A 51 6.78 18.32 -4.70
N TYR A 52 7.67 18.31 -3.70
CA TYR A 52 7.59 19.21 -2.54
C TYR A 52 7.64 20.69 -2.95
N THR A 53 8.54 21.03 -3.88
CA THR A 53 8.61 22.42 -4.38
C THR A 53 7.39 22.81 -5.22
N ALA A 54 6.69 21.83 -5.80
CA ALA A 54 5.49 22.06 -6.58
C ALA A 54 4.26 22.23 -5.69
N LEU A 55 4.26 21.76 -4.43
CA LEU A 55 3.15 21.92 -3.48
C LEU A 55 2.72 23.38 -3.39
N PHE A 56 3.66 24.30 -3.25
CA PHE A 56 3.42 25.75 -3.11
C PHE A 56 3.10 26.48 -4.42
N LYS A 57 3.01 25.79 -5.56
CA LYS A 57 2.88 26.41 -6.89
C LYS A 57 1.63 25.95 -7.62
N GLY A 58 0.91 26.86 -8.28
CA GLY A 58 -0.25 26.56 -9.14
C GLY A 58 -1.58 26.47 -8.39
N ARG A 59 -2.66 26.15 -9.13
CA ARG A 59 -4.03 26.10 -8.58
C ARG A 59 -4.30 24.80 -7.84
N TYR A 60 -5.11 24.87 -6.77
CA TYR A 60 -5.55 23.72 -5.97
C TYR A 60 -6.93 23.25 -6.45
N THR A 61 -6.95 22.40 -7.48
CA THR A 61 -8.17 21.71 -7.90
C THR A 61 -8.55 20.61 -6.91
N PRO A 62 -9.82 20.17 -6.84
CA PRO A 62 -10.24 19.07 -5.95
C PRO A 62 -9.38 17.81 -6.11
N VAL A 63 -9.10 17.43 -7.36
CA VAL A 63 -8.21 16.29 -7.70
C VAL A 63 -6.82 16.46 -7.10
N ARG A 64 -6.25 17.67 -7.20
CA ARG A 64 -4.92 17.96 -6.65
C ARG A 64 -4.92 17.93 -5.12
N ILE A 65 -5.94 18.50 -4.48
CA ILE A 65 -6.09 18.47 -3.01
C ILE A 65 -6.17 17.02 -2.55
N PHE A 66 -6.97 16.19 -3.21
CA PHE A 66 -7.09 14.77 -2.89
C PHE A 66 -5.76 14.02 -3.02
N GLN A 67 -4.99 14.27 -4.08
CA GLN A 67 -3.64 13.69 -4.23
C GLN A 67 -2.68 14.13 -3.12
N ILE A 68 -2.73 15.39 -2.70
CA ILE A 68 -1.92 15.91 -1.59
C ILE A 68 -2.30 15.20 -0.28
N ILE A 69 -3.61 15.06 0.00
CA ILE A 69 -4.10 14.34 1.18
C ILE A 69 -3.58 12.90 1.18
N ILE A 70 -3.80 12.14 0.10
CA ILE A 70 -3.36 10.75 0.00
C ILE A 70 -1.84 10.62 0.17
N ASN A 71 -1.05 11.46 -0.49
CA ASN A 71 0.41 11.42 -0.36
C ASN A 71 0.88 11.78 1.07
N THR A 72 0.19 12.70 1.73
CA THR A 72 0.51 13.11 3.11
C THR A 72 0.15 12.00 4.10
N CYS A 73 -1.04 11.41 3.98
CA CYS A 73 -1.45 10.24 4.76
C CYS A 73 -0.47 9.07 4.55
N LEU A 74 -0.03 8.82 3.32
CA LEU A 74 0.94 7.78 3.01
C LEU A 74 2.28 8.03 3.69
N PHE A 75 2.77 9.27 3.65
CA PHE A 75 4.02 9.66 4.30
C PHE A 75 3.95 9.50 5.82
N ILE A 76 2.86 9.96 6.44
CA ILE A 76 2.64 9.80 7.88
C ILE A 76 2.55 8.32 8.25
N ALA A 77 1.74 7.52 7.53
CA ALA A 77 1.59 6.10 7.79
C ALA A 77 2.91 5.35 7.66
N MET A 78 3.74 5.71 6.68
CA MET A 78 5.07 5.12 6.49
C MET A 78 6.00 5.46 7.66
N ILE A 79 6.04 6.71 8.12
CA ILE A 79 6.85 7.11 9.27
C ILE A 79 6.39 6.35 10.53
N CYS A 80 5.08 6.34 10.80
CA CYS A 80 4.52 5.63 11.94
C CYS A 80 4.87 4.13 11.89
N THR A 81 4.77 3.50 10.71
CA THR A 81 5.10 2.08 10.52
C THR A 81 6.59 1.83 10.75
N ALA A 82 7.47 2.69 10.22
CA ALA A 82 8.92 2.55 10.37
C ALA A 82 9.37 2.74 11.83
N VAL A 83 8.94 3.83 12.48
CA VAL A 83 9.31 4.12 13.87
C VAL A 83 8.78 3.04 14.81
N SER A 84 7.52 2.66 14.67
CA SER A 84 6.95 1.58 15.47
C SER A 84 7.62 0.23 15.20
N GLY A 85 8.04 -0.04 13.95
CA GLY A 85 8.83 -1.20 13.58
C GLY A 85 10.18 -1.24 14.30
N PHE A 86 10.83 -0.09 14.42
CA PHE A 86 12.09 0.03 15.17
C PHE A 86 11.88 -0.19 16.67
N MET A 87 10.77 0.27 17.25
CA MET A 87 10.44 0.06 18.66
C MET A 87 10.15 -1.41 19.03
N ILE A 88 9.69 -2.21 18.07
CA ILE A 88 9.34 -3.63 18.30
C ILE A 88 10.39 -4.61 17.81
N SER A 89 11.39 -4.15 17.04
CA SER A 89 12.43 -4.98 16.44
C SER A 89 13.23 -5.71 17.52
N ARG A 90 13.49 -6.99 17.28
CA ARG A 90 14.21 -7.88 18.20
C ARG A 90 15.47 -8.47 17.59
N ASP A 91 15.57 -8.50 16.26
CA ASP A 91 16.67 -9.17 15.58
C ASP A 91 17.64 -8.15 14.95
N VAL A 92 17.16 -7.34 13.99
CA VAL A 92 17.97 -6.47 13.14
C VAL A 92 18.38 -5.18 13.83
N LEU A 93 17.49 -4.59 14.63
CA LEU A 93 17.69 -3.33 15.34
C LEU A 93 17.65 -3.51 16.85
N SER A 94 18.02 -4.70 17.33
CA SER A 94 18.05 -5.05 18.76
C SER A 94 18.90 -4.12 19.64
N PHE A 95 19.83 -3.36 19.03
CA PHE A 95 20.66 -2.37 19.70
C PHE A 95 19.95 -1.03 19.96
N ILE A 96 18.76 -0.80 19.40
CA ILE A 96 17.97 0.43 19.56
C ILE A 96 16.82 0.16 20.55
N ASP A 97 17.05 0.41 21.85
CA ASP A 97 15.98 0.33 22.85
C ASP A 97 15.23 1.65 22.96
N LEU A 98 14.15 1.78 22.19
CA LEU A 98 13.24 2.94 22.27
C LEU A 98 12.16 2.77 23.36
N GLY A 99 12.12 1.61 24.05
CA GLY A 99 11.04 1.25 24.94
C GLY A 99 9.67 1.15 24.26
N GLY A 100 8.61 0.97 25.05
CA GLY A 100 7.23 1.10 24.57
C GLY A 100 6.76 0.03 23.60
N THR A 101 7.29 -1.21 23.65
CA THR A 101 6.97 -2.31 22.71
C THR A 101 5.47 -2.56 22.54
N SER A 102 4.65 -2.41 23.60
CA SER A 102 3.19 -2.55 23.51
C SER A 102 2.57 -1.48 22.60
N LEU A 103 2.91 -0.21 22.82
CA LEU A 103 2.49 0.90 21.97
C LEU A 103 3.04 0.75 20.55
N GLY A 104 4.30 0.33 20.40
CA GLY A 104 4.90 0.01 19.11
C GLY A 104 4.09 -1.01 18.33
N ARG A 105 3.65 -2.11 18.95
CA ARG A 105 2.82 -3.13 18.29
C ARG A 105 1.50 -2.57 17.80
N THR A 106 0.81 -1.80 18.64
CA THR A 106 -0.47 -1.16 18.28
C THR A 106 -0.29 -0.18 17.13
N VAL A 107 0.67 0.74 17.24
CA VAL A 107 0.94 1.72 16.19
C VAL A 107 1.36 1.02 14.90
N HIS A 108 2.21 -0.02 14.97
CA HIS A 108 2.66 -0.77 13.79
C HIS A 108 1.50 -1.46 13.09
N LEU A 109 0.59 -2.11 13.83
CA LEU A 109 -0.58 -2.78 13.26
C LEU A 109 -1.51 -1.79 12.54
N VAL A 110 -1.85 -0.69 13.21
CA VAL A 110 -2.76 0.34 12.68
C VAL A 110 -2.13 1.04 11.47
N SER A 111 -0.89 1.51 11.62
CA SER A 111 -0.21 2.28 10.59
C SER A 111 0.15 1.44 9.36
N SER A 112 0.57 0.18 9.52
CA SER A 112 0.83 -0.72 8.38
C SER A 112 -0.45 -1.04 7.59
N SER A 113 -1.58 -1.22 8.28
CA SER A 113 -2.87 -1.46 7.63
C SER A 113 -3.35 -0.24 6.83
N TRP A 114 -3.23 0.97 7.42
CA TRP A 114 -3.50 2.21 6.70
C TRP A 114 -2.53 2.45 5.55
N LEU A 115 -1.23 2.22 5.78
CA LEU A 115 -0.18 2.33 4.76
C LEU A 115 -0.53 1.48 3.54
N TYR A 116 -0.96 0.23 3.75
CA TYR A 116 -1.32 -0.68 2.67
C TYR A 116 -2.51 -0.18 1.82
N ILE A 117 -3.59 0.26 2.48
CA ILE A 117 -4.79 0.74 1.79
C ILE A 117 -4.54 2.08 1.08
N VAL A 118 -3.88 3.03 1.75
CA VAL A 118 -3.57 4.34 1.16
C VAL A 118 -2.59 4.18 0.00
N MET A 119 -1.61 3.27 0.11
CA MET A 119 -0.71 2.95 -1.01
C MET A 119 -1.49 2.37 -2.19
N SER A 120 -2.44 1.47 -1.94
CA SER A 120 -3.28 0.89 -2.98
C SER A 120 -4.05 1.99 -3.73
N ILE A 121 -4.65 2.94 -3.01
CA ILE A 121 -5.32 4.11 -3.62
C ILE A 121 -4.33 4.96 -4.43
N HIS A 122 -3.15 5.22 -3.88
CA HIS A 122 -2.09 6.00 -4.52
C HIS A 122 -1.63 5.37 -5.86
N ILE A 123 -1.43 4.04 -5.90
CA ILE A 123 -1.10 3.31 -7.12
C ILE A 123 -2.17 3.52 -8.20
N GLY A 124 -3.44 3.56 -7.78
CA GLY A 124 -4.59 3.87 -8.64
C GLY A 124 -4.42 5.17 -9.44
N PHE A 125 -3.71 6.17 -8.89
CA PHE A 125 -3.49 7.45 -9.58
C PHE A 125 -2.64 7.32 -10.84
N HIS A 126 -1.76 6.33 -10.88
CA HIS A 126 -0.85 6.08 -11.98
C HIS A 126 -1.48 5.24 -13.09
N PHE A 127 -2.60 4.55 -12.82
CA PHE A 127 -3.27 3.70 -13.80
C PHE A 127 -4.13 4.43 -14.82
N ASN A 128 -4.41 5.72 -14.64
CA ASN A 128 -5.26 6.46 -15.56
C ASN A 128 -4.76 6.41 -17.02
N ALA A 129 -3.46 6.54 -17.25
CA ALA A 129 -2.87 6.46 -18.58
C ALA A 129 -2.93 5.04 -19.17
N MET A 130 -2.67 4.00 -18.36
CA MET A 130 -2.78 2.60 -18.79
C MET A 130 -4.22 2.22 -19.12
N ILE A 131 -5.18 2.59 -18.28
CA ILE A 131 -6.60 2.33 -18.50
C ILE A 131 -7.09 3.07 -19.76
N ALA A 132 -6.68 4.33 -19.95
CA ALA A 132 -7.01 5.08 -21.16
C ALA A 132 -6.47 4.40 -22.43
N LYS A 133 -5.25 3.87 -22.38
CA LYS A 133 -4.66 3.10 -23.48
C LYS A 133 -5.42 1.79 -23.73
N LEU A 134 -5.75 1.05 -22.67
CA LEU A 134 -6.52 -0.19 -22.76
C LEU A 134 -7.89 0.06 -23.41
N LYS A 135 -8.59 1.13 -22.99
CA LYS A 135 -9.91 1.49 -23.54
C LYS A 135 -9.89 1.81 -25.04
N ARG A 136 -8.75 2.21 -25.59
CA ARG A 136 -8.56 2.48 -27.02
C ARG A 136 -8.18 1.22 -27.82
N SER A 137 -7.92 0.10 -27.17
CA SER A 137 -7.56 -1.15 -27.85
C SER A 137 -8.79 -1.79 -28.51
N SER A 138 -8.58 -2.39 -29.69
CA SER A 138 -9.65 -3.09 -30.43
C SER A 138 -10.26 -4.24 -29.61
N LEU A 139 -9.45 -4.91 -28.79
CA LEU A 139 -9.90 -5.97 -27.87
C LEU A 139 -10.89 -5.43 -26.83
N TYR A 140 -10.56 -4.29 -26.18
CA TYR A 140 -11.47 -3.66 -25.22
C TYR A 140 -12.76 -3.20 -25.88
N ILE A 141 -12.68 -2.56 -27.05
CA ILE A 141 -13.87 -2.06 -27.76
C ILE A 141 -14.81 -3.23 -28.11
N ARG A 142 -14.25 -4.34 -28.61
CA ARG A 142 -15.01 -5.55 -28.97
C ARG A 142 -15.64 -6.24 -27.75
N HIS A 143 -14.94 -6.29 -26.61
CA HIS A 143 -15.36 -7.05 -25.43
C HIS A 143 -15.62 -6.17 -24.20
N HIS A 144 -16.04 -4.91 -24.38
CA HIS A 144 -16.12 -3.93 -23.30
C HIS A 144 -17.06 -4.38 -22.16
N GLN A 145 -18.12 -5.12 -22.46
CA GLN A 145 -19.04 -5.70 -21.48
C GLN A 145 -18.34 -6.72 -20.57
N ILE A 146 -17.52 -7.60 -21.14
CA ILE A 146 -16.74 -8.58 -20.38
C ILE A 146 -15.75 -7.85 -19.47
N PHE A 147 -15.02 -6.85 -19.98
CA PHE A 147 -14.14 -6.04 -19.14
C PHE A 147 -14.89 -5.35 -17.99
N HIS A 148 -16.12 -4.86 -18.24
CA HIS A 148 -16.92 -4.24 -17.20
C HIS A 148 -17.37 -5.24 -16.11
N ILE A 149 -17.84 -6.43 -16.52
CA ILE A 149 -18.21 -7.52 -15.60
C ILE A 149 -17.01 -7.95 -14.76
N VAL A 150 -15.85 -8.15 -15.39
CA VAL A 150 -14.60 -8.52 -14.69
C VAL A 150 -14.21 -7.46 -13.67
N MET A 151 -14.31 -6.17 -14.02
CA MET A 151 -14.01 -5.08 -13.10
C MET A 151 -14.97 -5.05 -11.90
N ILE A 152 -16.27 -5.26 -12.11
CA ILE A 152 -17.25 -5.37 -11.03
C ILE A 152 -16.94 -6.58 -10.15
N ALA A 153 -16.64 -7.73 -10.75
CA ALA A 153 -16.29 -8.95 -10.02
C ALA A 153 -15.04 -8.73 -9.14
N VAL A 154 -13.98 -8.11 -9.68
CA VAL A 154 -12.77 -7.75 -8.91
C VAL A 154 -13.11 -6.84 -7.74
N LEU A 155 -13.94 -5.82 -7.95
CA LEU A 155 -14.34 -4.90 -6.87
C LEU A 155 -15.12 -5.64 -5.77
N VAL A 156 -16.12 -6.44 -6.13
CA VAL A 156 -16.95 -7.19 -5.16
C VAL A 156 -16.11 -8.22 -4.41
N CYS A 157 -15.34 -9.04 -5.13
CA CYS A 157 -14.48 -10.05 -4.53
C CYS A 157 -13.40 -9.42 -3.64
N GLY A 158 -12.76 -8.33 -4.07
CA GLY A 158 -11.73 -7.68 -3.27
C GLY A 158 -12.28 -7.00 -2.01
N LEU A 159 -13.47 -6.40 -2.07
CA LEU A 159 -14.15 -5.87 -0.89
C LEU A 159 -14.59 -6.99 0.07
N PHE A 160 -15.06 -8.11 -0.46
CA PHE A 160 -15.39 -9.29 0.33
C PHE A 160 -14.15 -9.86 1.04
N VAL A 161 -13.04 -10.00 0.34
CA VAL A 161 -11.76 -10.46 0.90
C VAL A 161 -11.21 -9.46 1.93
N PHE A 162 -11.31 -8.16 1.67
CA PHE A 162 -10.97 -7.10 2.64
C PHE A 162 -11.78 -7.24 3.94
N TYR A 163 -13.08 -7.51 3.84
CA TYR A 163 -13.95 -7.74 4.99
C TYR A 163 -13.59 -9.04 5.72
N GLN A 164 -13.42 -10.14 4.99
CA GLN A 164 -13.10 -11.47 5.53
C GLN A 164 -11.77 -11.49 6.28
N ARG A 165 -10.76 -10.79 5.74
CA ARG A 165 -9.43 -10.64 6.37
C ARG A 165 -9.42 -9.63 7.53
N ARG A 166 -10.55 -8.99 7.82
CA ARG A 166 -10.73 -8.06 8.95
C ARG A 166 -9.73 -6.90 8.95
N MET A 167 -9.18 -6.54 7.80
CA MET A 167 -8.16 -5.48 7.74
C MET A 167 -8.72 -4.11 8.15
N TRP A 168 -10.03 -3.90 7.99
CA TRP A 168 -10.73 -2.73 8.54
C TRP A 168 -10.68 -2.67 10.08
N GLN A 169 -10.69 -3.81 10.77
CA GLN A 169 -10.57 -3.86 12.23
C GLN A 169 -9.17 -3.42 12.66
N ASP A 170 -8.14 -3.85 11.94
CA ASP A 170 -6.75 -3.44 12.18
C ASP A 170 -6.58 -1.93 11.97
N MET A 171 -7.17 -1.37 10.91
CA MET A 171 -7.11 0.06 10.59
C MET A 171 -7.71 0.94 11.70
N PHE A 172 -8.81 0.49 12.34
CA PHE A 172 -9.50 1.27 13.36
C PHE A 172 -9.21 0.79 14.79
N PHE A 173 -8.15 -0.02 14.97
CA PHE A 173 -7.74 -0.58 16.25
C PHE A 173 -8.91 -1.25 17.02
N MET A 174 -9.69 -2.05 16.32
CA MET A 174 -10.82 -2.80 16.92
C MET A 174 -10.39 -4.15 17.50
N THR A 175 -9.12 -4.51 17.35
CA THR A 175 -8.53 -5.74 17.87
C THR A 175 -7.20 -5.43 18.55
N GLU A 176 -7.10 -5.72 19.84
CA GLU A 176 -5.84 -5.54 20.59
C GLU A 176 -4.77 -6.55 20.15
N PHE A 177 -5.19 -7.75 19.74
CA PHE A 177 -4.29 -8.80 19.27
C PHE A 177 -4.81 -9.44 17.98
N LYS A 178 -3.99 -9.38 16.94
CA LYS A 178 -4.25 -10.08 15.68
C LYS A 178 -3.72 -11.51 15.76
N PHE A 179 -4.62 -12.48 15.68
CA PHE A 179 -4.26 -13.89 15.59
C PHE A 179 -3.93 -14.24 14.14
N PHE A 180 -2.71 -14.72 13.92
CA PHE A 180 -2.25 -15.16 12.61
C PHE A 180 -2.37 -16.68 12.48
N ASP A 181 -2.83 -17.13 11.32
CA ASP A 181 -2.84 -18.54 10.96
C ASP A 181 -1.52 -18.91 10.27
N PHE A 182 -0.59 -19.48 11.03
CA PHE A 182 0.73 -19.90 10.55
C PHE A 182 0.66 -21.11 9.58
N SER A 183 -0.49 -21.78 9.46
CA SER A 183 -0.71 -22.88 8.51
C SER A 183 -1.22 -22.41 7.14
N GLU A 184 -1.51 -21.12 7.00
CA GLU A 184 -2.07 -20.56 5.78
C GLU A 184 -1.13 -20.72 4.57
N LEU A 185 -1.70 -21.14 3.44
CA LEU A 185 -0.98 -21.23 2.18
C LEU A 185 -0.51 -19.83 1.72
N LYS A 186 0.81 -19.64 1.62
CA LYS A 186 1.43 -18.36 1.20
C LYS A 186 0.83 -17.78 -0.09
N LEU A 187 0.57 -18.63 -1.09
CA LEU A 187 0.00 -18.21 -2.37
C LEU A 187 -1.38 -17.58 -2.19
N ARG A 188 -2.26 -18.20 -1.37
CA ARG A 188 -3.61 -17.69 -1.10
C ARG A 188 -3.56 -16.34 -0.40
N PHE A 189 -2.68 -16.20 0.61
CA PHE A 189 -2.48 -14.93 1.31
C PHE A 189 -2.11 -13.80 0.35
N TYR A 190 -1.10 -14.02 -0.51
CA TYR A 190 -0.64 -12.97 -1.41
C TYR A 190 -1.62 -12.67 -2.55
N LEU A 191 -2.37 -13.65 -3.03
CA LEU A 191 -3.44 -13.42 -4.01
C LEU A 191 -4.55 -12.55 -3.43
N ASP A 192 -4.94 -12.80 -2.18
CA ASP A 192 -5.95 -12.00 -1.50
C ASP A 192 -5.49 -10.55 -1.26
N TYR A 193 -4.25 -10.37 -0.81
CA TYR A 193 -3.66 -9.04 -0.64
C TYR A 193 -3.54 -8.30 -1.98
N LEU A 194 -3.10 -8.97 -3.03
CA LEU A 194 -3.05 -8.41 -4.38
C LEU A 194 -4.45 -8.00 -4.86
N LEU A 195 -5.46 -8.84 -4.64
CA LEU A 195 -6.84 -8.54 -5.01
C LEU A 195 -7.35 -7.30 -4.28
N ILE A 196 -7.09 -7.19 -2.97
CA ILE A 196 -7.42 -5.98 -2.20
C ILE A 196 -6.71 -4.75 -2.78
N MET A 197 -5.41 -4.85 -3.06
CA MET A 197 -4.65 -3.73 -3.60
C MET A 197 -5.18 -3.28 -4.96
N VAL A 198 -5.49 -4.21 -5.86
CA VAL A 198 -6.10 -3.90 -7.16
C VAL A 198 -7.45 -3.22 -6.95
N THR A 199 -8.31 -3.73 -6.07
CA THR A 199 -9.62 -3.13 -5.78
C THR A 199 -9.52 -1.69 -5.29
N PHE A 200 -8.67 -1.39 -4.31
CA PHE A 200 -8.49 -0.02 -3.82
C PHE A 200 -7.76 0.87 -4.83
N SER A 201 -6.89 0.32 -5.69
CA SER A 201 -6.31 1.04 -6.82
C SER A 201 -7.38 1.46 -7.83
N LEU A 202 -8.33 0.57 -8.14
CA LEU A 202 -9.43 0.87 -9.05
C LEU A 202 -10.34 1.95 -8.47
N ILE A 203 -10.66 1.88 -7.18
CA ILE A 203 -11.44 2.91 -6.46
C ILE A 203 -10.70 4.26 -6.54
N GLY A 204 -9.42 4.29 -6.17
CA GLY A 204 -8.59 5.51 -6.24
C GLY A 204 -8.54 6.11 -7.64
N ASN A 205 -8.43 5.28 -8.68
CA ASN A 205 -8.44 5.74 -10.06
C ASN A 205 -9.77 6.39 -10.46
N GLN A 206 -10.92 5.91 -9.96
CA GLN A 206 -12.23 6.51 -10.26
C GLN A 206 -12.43 7.86 -9.58
N LEU A 207 -11.89 8.04 -8.37
CA LEU A 207 -11.98 9.30 -7.62
C LEU A 207 -11.25 10.47 -8.31
N LEU A 208 -10.25 10.20 -9.15
CA LEU A 208 -9.55 11.22 -9.92
C LEU A 208 -10.29 11.70 -11.19
N LYS A 209 -11.35 11.01 -11.62
CA LYS A 209 -12.05 11.30 -12.89
C LYS A 209 -13.17 12.34 -12.78
N ARG A 210 -13.27 13.03 -11.65
CA ARG A 210 -14.30 14.04 -11.37
C ARG A 210 -13.68 15.42 -11.26
#